data_AF-A0AAW9DTZ2-F1
#
_entry.id   AF-A0AAW9DTZ2-F1
#
_cell.length_a   1.000
_cell.length_b   1.000
_cell.length_c   1.000
_cell.angle_alpha   90.00
_cell.angle_beta   90.00
_cell.angle_gamma   90.00
#
_symmetry.space_group_name_H-M   'P 1'
#
loop_
_entity.id
_entity.type
_entity.pdbx_description
1 polymer ?
#
loop_
_entity_poly.entity_id
_entity_poly.type
_entity_poly.pdbx_seq_one_letter_code
_entity_poly.pdbx_strand_id
1 'polypeptide(L)' 'MKKFLFELVSDPNGRSDEMAVLSILGVVSFIGLEVFTVLVRHQQFDPERFGMGLGSAIAAGAIGMGLGNRFGG' A
#
# COMPACT_ATOMS: atom_id res chain seq x y z
N MET A 1 -1.01 -11.52 -16.06
CA MET A 1 0.01 -10.77 -15.30
C MET A 1 0.16 -9.34 -15.81
N LYS A 2 0.66 -9.11 -17.03
CA LYS A 2 0.84 -7.74 -17.57
C LYS A 2 -0.44 -6.88 -17.58
N LYS A 3 -1.58 -7.48 -17.98
CA LYS A 3 -2.88 -6.80 -18.01
C LYS A 3 -3.39 -6.40 -16.61
N PHE A 4 -3.30 -7.32 -15.65
CA PHE A 4 -3.68 -7.09 -14.25
C PHE A 4 -2.84 -5.99 -13.59
N LEU A 5 -1.52 -6.01 -13.80
CA LEU A 5 -0.63 -4.97 -13.28
C LEU A 5 -0.94 -3.60 -13.90
N PHE A 6 -1.29 -3.58 -15.18
CA PHE A 6 -1.67 -2.34 -15.87
C PHE A 6 -3.00 -1.78 -15.35
N GLU A 7 -4.00 -2.65 -15.12
CA GLU A 7 -5.29 -2.28 -14.53
C GLU A 7 -5.16 -1.78 -13.07
N LEU A 8 -4.17 -2.27 -12.32
CA LEU A 8 -3.89 -1.82 -10.95
C LEU A 8 -3.34 -0.40 -10.84
N VAL A 9 -2.66 0.08 -11.88
CA VAL A 9 -1.97 1.39 -11.89
C VAL A 9 -2.59 2.36 -12.88
N SER A 10 -3.73 2.01 -13.47
CA SER A 10 -4.41 2.84 -14.46
C SER A 10 -5.82 3.22 -14.00
N ASP A 11 -6.18 4.48 -14.16
CA ASP A 11 -7.53 5.02 -14.03
C ASP A 11 -8.45 4.46 -15.15
N PRO A 12 -9.80 4.52 -15.08
CA PRO A 12 -10.70 4.01 -16.11
C PRO A 12 -10.48 4.62 -17.51
N ASN A 13 -9.79 5.75 -17.60
CA ASN A 13 -9.38 6.40 -18.85
C ASN A 13 -8.05 5.85 -19.43
N GLY A 14 -7.46 4.83 -18.81
CA GLY A 14 -6.18 4.24 -19.22
C GLY A 14 -4.95 5.12 -18.95
N ARG A 15 -5.09 6.15 -18.11
CA ARG A 15 -3.99 7.00 -17.63
C ARG A 15 -3.45 6.46 -16.32
N SER A 16 -2.18 6.73 -16.01
CA SER A 16 -1.61 6.32 -14.73
C SER A 16 -2.40 6.92 -13.55
N ASP A 17 -2.85 6.07 -12.64
CA ASP A 17 -3.40 6.49 -11.35
C ASP A 17 -2.24 6.71 -10.38
N GLU A 18 -1.86 7.97 -10.21
CA GLU A 18 -0.74 8.38 -9.37
C GLU A 18 -0.96 7.97 -7.90
N MET A 19 -2.20 7.99 -7.40
CA MET A 19 -2.51 7.61 -6.01
C MET A 19 -2.44 6.10 -5.81
N ALA A 20 -2.92 5.31 -6.77
CA ALA A 20 -2.77 3.86 -6.74
C ALA A 20 -1.28 3.47 -6.77
N VAL A 21 -0.50 4.11 -7.64
CA VAL A 21 0.96 3.89 -7.72
C VAL A 21 1.65 4.27 -6.41
N LEU A 22 1.36 5.45 -5.85
CA LEU A 22 1.93 5.90 -4.58
C LEU A 22 1.55 4.98 -3.42
N SER A 23 0.31 4.50 -3.37
CA SER A 23 -0.15 3.57 -2.34
C SER A 23 0.57 2.23 -2.44
N ILE A 24 0.72 1.67 -3.65
CA ILE A 24 1.48 0.44 -3.88
C ILE A 24 2.94 0.62 -3.46
N LEU A 25 3.58 1.73 -3.86
CA LEU A 25 4.96 2.03 -3.48
C LEU A 25 5.12 2.15 -1.96
N GLY A 26 4.17 2.78 -1.26
CA GLY A 26 4.19 2.90 0.19
C GLY A 26 4.13 1.53 0.88
N VAL A 27 3.20 0.66 0.46
CA VAL A 27 3.05 -0.69 1.03
C VAL A 27 4.29 -1.55 0.74
N VAL A 28 4.81 -1.53 -0.48
CA VAL A 28 6.02 -2.28 -0.84
C VAL A 28 7.23 -1.79 -0.05
N SER A 29 7.36 -0.47 0.13
CA SER A 29 8.45 0.11 0.93
C SER A 29 8.35 -0.28 2.40
N PHE A 30 7.14 -0.29 2.97
CA PHE A 30 6.89 -0.75 4.34
C PHE A 30 7.31 -2.21 4.52
N ILE A 31 6.87 -3.11 3.65
CA ILE A 31 7.24 -4.53 3.69
C ILE A 31 8.77 -4.70 3.54
N GLY A 32 9.38 -3.96 2.62
CA GLY A 32 10.84 -4.00 2.41
C GLY A 32 11.63 -3.57 3.65
N LEU A 33 11.18 -2.51 4.33
CA LEU A 33 11.79 -2.04 5.57
C LEU A 33 11.63 -3.06 6.69
N GLU A 34 10.45 -3.65 6.87
CA GLU A 34 10.22 -4.71 7.87
C GLU A 34 11.14 -5.93 7.64
N VAL A 35 11.22 -6.40 6.40
CA VAL A 35 12.12 -7.50 6.02
C VAL A 35 13.58 -7.15 6.29
N PHE A 36 14.02 -5.95 5.92
CA PHE A 36 15.38 -5.48 6.22
C PHE A 36 15.66 -5.45 7.72
N THR A 37 14.68 -5.01 8.51
CA THR A 37 14.86 -4.87 9.96
C THR A 37 14.96 -6.24 10.64
N VAL A 38 14.19 -7.22 10.19
CA VAL A 38 14.26 -8.59 10.70
C VAL A 38 15.53 -9.31 10.22
N LEU A 39 15.81 -9.30 8.92
CA LEU A 39 16.88 -10.10 8.33
C LEU A 39 18.27 -9.49 8.47
N VAL A 40 18.38 -8.15 8.39
CA VAL A 40 19.68 -7.45 8.40
C VAL A 40 19.96 -6.81 9.76
N ARG A 41 18.95 -6.27 10.43
CA ARG A 41 19.12 -5.64 11.76
C ARG A 41 18.86 -6.61 12.91
N HIS A 42 18.49 -7.86 12.62
CA HIS A 42 18.21 -8.92 13.59
C HIS A 42 17.22 -8.52 14.69
N GLN A 43 16.28 -7.62 14.36
CA GLN A 43 15.20 -7.29 15.27
C GLN A 43 14.18 -8.44 15.32
N GLN A 44 13.57 -8.65 16.47
CA GLN A 44 12.50 -9.62 16.60
C GLN A 44 11.28 -9.13 15.82
N PHE A 45 10.70 -10.04 15.02
CA PHE A 45 9.48 -9.76 14.31
C PHE A 45 8.31 -9.69 15.29
N ASP A 46 7.58 -8.58 15.27
CA ASP A 46 6.36 -8.35 16.05
C ASP A 46 5.15 -8.36 15.09
N PRO A 47 4.36 -9.45 15.06
CA PRO A 47 3.24 -9.59 14.14
C PRO A 47 2.13 -8.56 14.36
N GLU A 48 1.93 -8.10 15.61
CA GLU A 48 0.86 -7.16 15.93
C GLU A 48 1.20 -5.76 15.42
N ARG A 49 2.44 -5.31 15.66
CA ARG A 49 2.94 -4.04 15.12
C ARG A 49 3.00 -4.05 13.59
N PHE A 50 3.44 -5.15 13.00
CA PHE A 50 3.42 -5.32 11.56
C PHE A 50 1.99 -5.20 11.00
N GLY A 51 1.03 -5.91 11.59
CA GLY A 51 -0.37 -5.88 11.17
C GLY A 51 -0.99 -4.49 11.30
N MET A 52 -0.70 -3.77 12.37
CA MET A 52 -1.15 -2.39 12.58
C MET A 52 -0.52 -1.43 11.57
N GLY A 53 0.78 -1.56 11.31
CA GLY A 53 1.50 -0.76 10.30
C GLY A 53 0.99 -1.01 8.89
N LEU A 54 0.83 -2.27 8.49
CA LEU A 54 0.31 -2.64 7.18
C LEU A 54 -1.15 -2.19 7.00
N GLY A 55 -1.99 -2.43 8.01
CA GLY A 55 -3.39 -2.01 8.02
C GLY A 55 -3.54 -0.49 7.89
N SER A 56 -2.72 0.28 8.61
CA SER A 56 -2.72 1.75 8.50
C SER A 56 -2.22 2.25 7.14
N ALA A 57 -1.21 1.62 6.55
CA ALA A 57 -0.74 1.96 5.19
C ALA A 57 -1.82 1.71 4.12
N ILE A 58 -2.53 0.58 4.21
CA ILE A 58 -3.64 0.27 3.31
C ILE A 58 -4.81 1.24 3.54
N ALA A 59 -5.17 1.52 4.80
CA ALA A 59 -6.23 2.47 5.12
C ALA A 59 -5.92 3.90 4.63
N ALA A 60 -4.68 4.35 4.80
CA ALA A 60 -4.23 5.65 4.30
C ALA A 60 -4.30 5.71 2.76
N GLY A 61 -3.92 4.64 2.07
CA GLY A 61 -4.08 4.50 0.62
C GLY A 61 -5.54 4.57 0.18
N ALA A 62 -6.43 3.83 0.87
CA ALA A 62 -7.87 3.84 0.60
C ALA A 62 -8.49 5.23 0.80
N ILE A 63 -8.12 5.93 1.88
CA ILE A 63 -8.57 7.30 2.15
C ILE A 63 -8.03 8.26 1.07
N GLY A 64 -6.75 8.16 0.73
CA GLY A 64 -6.11 8.98 -0.31
C GLY A 64 -6.70 8.78 -1.72
N MET A 65 -7.18 7.58 -2.02
CA MET A 65 -7.92 7.26 -3.25
C MET A 65 -9.40 7.70 -3.21
N GLY A 66 -9.85 8.36 -2.13
CA GLY A 66 -11.18 8.95 -2.04
C GLY A 66 -12.30 7.98 -1.62
N LEU A 67 -12.00 6.79 -1.08
CA LEU A 67 -13.04 5.91 -0.51
C LEU A 67 -13.83 6.58 0.62
N GLY A 68 -13.23 7.52 1.36
CA GLY A 68 -13.92 8.32 2.37
C GLY A 68 -15.05 9.18 1.81
N ASN A 69 -14.91 9.70 0.57
CA ASN A 69 -15.94 10.52 -0.09
C ASN A 69 -17.13 9.70 -0.63
N ARG A 70 -17.04 8.36 -0.66
CA ARG A 70 -18.14 7.49 -1.11
C ARG A 70 -19.07 7.01 0.02
N PHE A 71 -18.66 7.17 1.28
CA PHE A 71 -19.44 6.75 2.45
C PHE A 71 -19.84 7.90 3.39
N GLY A 72 -19.34 9.12 3.17
CA GLY A 72 -19.82 10.34 3.81
C GLY A 72 -20.85 11.05 2.93
N GLY A 73 -22.12 10.68 3.08
CA GLY A 73 -23.26 11.50 2.65
C GLY A 73 -23.65 12.50 3.73
#